data_AF-A0ABD2PJ11-F1
#
_entry.id   AF-A0ABD2PJ11-F1
#
_cell.length_a   1.000
_cell.length_b   1.000
_cell.length_c   1.000
_cell.angle_alpha   90.00
_cell.angle_beta   90.00
_cell.angle_gamma   90.00
#
_symmetry.space_group_name_H-M   'P 1'
#
loop_
_entity.id
_entity.type
_entity.pdbx_description
1 polymer ?
#
loop_
_entity_poly.entity_id
_entity_poly.type
_entity_poly.pdbx_seq_one_letter_code
_entity_poly.pdbx_strand_id
1 'polypeptide(L)'
;MPSCRLVVLDLAFNRIQCKGAKTLAYALIHGCNHLKVLQVSYNELKDPGLCALADALSPGKNSMLRCLYAWGNEFGERASKEFGNLIHSGRLLRDFTDVEPYEVDCRIYVAER
;
A
#
# COMPACT_ATOMS: atom_id res chain seq x y z
N MET A 1 -1.10 -4.75 -31.79
CA MET A 1 -0.15 -3.90 -31.03
C MET A 1 0.13 -4.62 -29.70
N PRO A 2 1.37 -5.00 -29.37
CA PRO A 2 1.66 -5.46 -28.03
C PRO A 2 1.39 -4.29 -27.08
N SER A 3 0.45 -4.48 -26.16
CA SER A 3 0.13 -3.47 -25.15
C SER A 3 1.27 -3.49 -24.13
N CYS A 4 2.21 -2.54 -24.23
CA CYS A 4 3.21 -2.32 -23.20
C CYS A 4 2.48 -1.82 -21.94
N ARG A 5 2.31 -2.71 -20.97
CA ARG A 5 1.64 -2.43 -19.69
C ARG A 5 2.71 -2.36 -18.61
N LEU A 6 2.66 -1.30 -17.81
CA LEU A 6 3.54 -1.16 -16.65
C LEU A 6 3.16 -2.19 -15.58
N VAL A 7 4.12 -3.01 -15.15
CA VAL A 7 3.92 -4.08 -14.16
C VAL A 7 4.53 -3.74 -12.80
N VAL A 8 5.62 -2.96 -12.81
CA VAL A 8 6.35 -2.53 -11.62
C VAL A 8 6.48 -1.01 -11.68
N LEU A 9 6.14 -0.35 -10.59
CA LEU A 9 6.32 1.08 -10.41
C LEU A 9 7.07 1.31 -9.11
N ASP A 10 8.30 1.78 -9.24
CA ASP A 10 9.15 2.17 -8.12
C ASP A 10 9.18 3.69 -8.00
N LEU A 11 8.74 4.18 -6.84
CA LEU A 11 8.72 5.59 -6.47
C LEU A 11 9.35 5.81 -5.10
N ALA A 12 10.16 4.88 -4.57
CA ALA A 12 10.80 5.06 -3.26
C ALA A 12 11.62 6.36 -3.19
N PHE A 13 11.75 6.93 -1.98
CA PHE A 13 12.56 8.12 -1.71
C PHE A 13 12.16 9.37 -2.51
N ASN A 14 10.85 9.61 -2.65
CA ASN A 14 10.30 10.83 -3.25
C ASN A 14 9.50 11.63 -2.20
N ARG A 15 8.68 12.58 -2.66
CA ARG A 15 7.76 13.37 -1.81
C ARG A 15 6.33 13.28 -2.33
N ILE A 16 5.85 12.06 -2.55
CA ILE A 16 4.49 11.81 -3.06
C ILE A 16 3.43 12.43 -2.12
N GLN A 17 3.67 12.35 -0.80
CA GLN A 17 2.77 12.83 0.25
C GLN A 17 1.35 12.23 0.16
N CYS A 18 0.48 12.61 1.10
CA CYS A 18 -0.89 12.10 1.13
C CYS A 18 -1.70 12.39 -0.14
N LYS A 19 -1.44 13.53 -0.81
CA LYS A 19 -2.17 13.88 -2.04
C LYS A 19 -1.82 12.94 -3.18
N GLY A 20 -0.52 12.68 -3.41
CA GLY A 20 -0.08 11.76 -4.45
C GLY A 20 -0.50 10.32 -4.15
N ALA A 21 -0.46 9.88 -2.89
CA ALA A 21 -0.92 8.54 -2.50
C ALA A 21 -2.41 8.32 -2.79
N LYS A 22 -3.26 9.33 -2.54
CA LYS A 22 -4.68 9.30 -2.91
C LYS A 22 -4.87 9.24 -4.43
N THR A 23 -4.06 9.96 -5.20
CA THR A 23 -4.08 9.88 -6.66
C THR A 23 -3.65 8.49 -7.17
N LEU A 24 -2.62 7.90 -6.58
CA LEU A 24 -2.19 6.53 -6.89
C LEU A 24 -3.29 5.51 -6.54
N ALA A 25 -3.90 5.62 -5.36
CA ALA A 25 -5.03 4.78 -4.95
C ALA A 25 -6.19 4.87 -5.95
N TYR A 26 -6.58 6.09 -6.34
CA TYR A 26 -7.60 6.30 -7.36
C TYR A 26 -7.23 5.64 -8.69
N ALA A 27 -5.98 5.80 -9.16
CA ALA A 27 -5.51 5.18 -10.39
C ALA A 27 -5.52 3.64 -10.30
N LEU A 28 -5.12 3.06 -9.17
CA LEU A 28 -5.20 1.62 -8.90
C LEU A 28 -6.63 1.10 -9.01
N ILE A 29 -7.61 1.83 -8.49
CA ILE A 29 -9.02 1.42 -8.52
C ILE A 29 -9.59 1.52 -9.95
N HIS A 30 -9.26 2.57 -10.69
CA HIS A 30 -10.01 2.94 -11.90
C HIS A 30 -9.30 2.69 -13.23
N GLY A 31 -7.99 2.44 -13.26
CA GLY A 31 -7.26 2.33 -14.53
C GLY A 31 -6.01 1.46 -14.53
N CYS A 32 -5.36 1.27 -13.38
CA CYS A 32 -4.13 0.51 -13.26
C CYS A 32 -4.40 -0.95 -12.85
N ASN A 33 -5.11 -1.70 -13.71
CA ASN A 33 -5.41 -3.13 -13.52
C ASN A 33 -4.32 -4.08 -14.06
N HIS A 34 -3.08 -3.60 -14.20
CA HIS A 34 -1.94 -4.42 -14.63
C HIS A 34 -0.73 -4.30 -13.72
N LEU A 35 -0.70 -3.26 -12.89
CA LEU A 35 0.39 -3.03 -11.96
C LEU A 35 0.35 -4.13 -10.89
N LYS A 36 1.47 -4.83 -10.72
CA LYS A 36 1.63 -5.91 -9.75
C LYS A 36 2.46 -5.49 -8.55
N VAL A 37 3.40 -4.56 -8.74
CA VAL A 37 4.32 -4.08 -7.71
C VAL A 37 4.27 -2.56 -7.65
N LEU A 38 4.04 -2.05 -6.44
CA LEU A 38 4.14 -0.63 -6.13
C LEU A 38 5.09 -0.45 -4.94
N GLN A 39 6.13 0.34 -5.15
CA GLN A 39 7.11 0.70 -4.13
C GLN A 39 7.00 2.21 -3.86
N VAL A 40 6.60 2.56 -2.63
CA VAL A 40 6.34 3.94 -2.18
C VAL A 40 6.97 4.20 -0.81
N SER A 41 7.97 3.43 -0.41
CA SER A 41 8.69 3.63 0.85
C SER A 41 9.38 5.00 0.87
N TYR A 42 9.49 5.60 2.06
CA TYR A 42 10.10 6.92 2.28
C TYR A 42 9.53 8.03 1.37
N ASN A 43 8.24 8.35 1.51
CA ASN A 43 7.55 9.30 0.64
C ASN A 43 6.69 10.36 1.35
N GLU A 44 6.87 10.51 2.67
CA GLU A 44 6.09 11.41 3.51
C GLU A 44 4.57 11.13 3.44
N LEU A 45 4.18 9.87 3.19
CA LEU A 45 2.79 9.46 3.34
C LEU A 45 2.48 9.47 4.84
N LYS A 46 1.38 10.12 5.21
CA LYS A 46 0.80 10.02 6.54
C LYS A 46 -0.39 9.07 6.50
N ASP A 47 -0.96 8.81 7.67
CA ASP A 47 -2.11 7.93 7.88
C ASP A 47 -3.20 8.03 6.79
N PRO A 48 -3.69 9.22 6.36
CA PRO A 48 -4.73 9.29 5.32
C PRO A 48 -4.28 8.86 3.92
N GLY A 49 -2.99 8.97 3.60
CA GLY A 49 -2.42 8.54 2.33
C GLY A 49 -2.23 7.02 2.29
N LEU A 50 -1.73 6.46 3.40
CA LEU A 50 -1.58 5.01 3.57
C LEU A 50 -2.94 4.31 3.61
N CYS A 51 -3.94 4.87 4.32
CA CYS A 51 -5.31 4.36 4.29
C CYS A 51 -5.89 4.32 2.88
N ALA A 52 -5.63 5.34 2.06
CA ALA A 52 -6.11 5.35 0.68
C ALA A 52 -5.50 4.21 -0.16
N LEU A 53 -4.19 3.93 0.03
CA LEU A 53 -3.54 2.80 -0.62
C LEU A 53 -4.11 1.47 -0.13
N ALA A 54 -4.27 1.30 1.19
CA ALA A 54 -4.86 0.08 1.75
C ALA A 54 -6.28 -0.15 1.22
N ASP A 55 -7.09 0.90 1.18
CA ASP A 55 -8.44 0.88 0.63
C ASP A 55 -8.46 0.47 -0.84
N ALA A 56 -7.50 0.92 -1.65
CA ALA A 56 -7.40 0.50 -3.05
C ALA A 56 -7.17 -1.02 -3.21
N LEU A 57 -6.59 -1.68 -2.21
CA LEU A 57 -6.38 -3.13 -2.19
C LEU A 57 -7.54 -3.90 -1.56
N SER A 58 -8.51 -3.23 -0.92
CA SER A 58 -9.67 -3.89 -0.31
C SER A 58 -10.45 -4.75 -1.32
N PRO A 59 -11.15 -5.81 -0.86
CA PRO A 59 -11.95 -6.68 -1.72
C PRO A 59 -12.89 -5.90 -2.65
N GLY A 60 -12.92 -6.27 -3.93
CA GLY A 60 -13.77 -5.62 -4.95
C GLY A 60 -13.18 -4.36 -5.60
N LYS A 61 -11.99 -3.91 -5.19
CA LYS A 61 -11.27 -2.78 -5.81
C LYS A 61 -10.15 -3.30 -6.72
N ASN A 62 -8.89 -2.95 -6.47
CA ASN A 62 -7.79 -3.47 -7.27
C ASN A 62 -7.47 -4.91 -6.85
N SER A 63 -7.52 -5.87 -7.77
CA SER A 63 -7.19 -7.29 -7.53
C SER A 63 -5.83 -7.71 -8.12
N MET A 64 -5.12 -6.77 -8.73
CA MET A 64 -3.93 -7.01 -9.56
C MET A 64 -2.64 -6.69 -8.83
N LEU A 65 -2.64 -5.65 -7.98
CA LEU A 65 -1.50 -5.31 -7.15
C LEU A 65 -1.29 -6.38 -6.08
N ARG A 66 -0.10 -6.98 -6.09
CA ARG A 66 0.30 -8.07 -5.19
C ARG A 66 1.41 -7.67 -4.23
N CYS A 67 2.28 -6.74 -4.64
CA CYS A 67 3.36 -6.24 -3.81
C CYS A 67 3.17 -4.75 -3.53
N LEU A 68 3.20 -4.39 -2.25
CA LEU A 68 3.13 -3.02 -1.78
C LEU A 68 4.18 -2.81 -0.70
N TYR A 69 5.18 -2.00 -1.02
CA TYR A 69 6.20 -1.57 -0.08
C TYR A 69 5.95 -0.11 0.30
N ALA A 70 5.80 0.14 1.59
CA ALA A 70 5.37 1.44 2.11
C ALA A 70 6.05 1.83 3.43
N TRP A 71 7.07 1.09 3.90
CA TRP A 71 7.83 1.45 5.09
C TRP A 71 8.55 2.81 4.94
N GLY A 72 9.01 3.38 6.05
CA GLY A 72 9.62 4.72 6.04
C GLY A 72 8.60 5.85 5.81
N ASN A 73 7.31 5.55 5.94
CA ASN A 73 6.20 6.52 5.99
C ASN A 73 5.61 6.60 7.40
N GLU A 74 4.70 7.54 7.64
CA GLU A 74 4.10 7.80 8.95
C GLU A 74 2.76 7.05 9.09
N PHE A 75 2.84 5.79 9.55
CA PHE A 75 1.67 4.97 9.86
C PHE A 75 0.97 5.46 11.12
N GLY A 76 -0.32 5.78 11.01
CA GLY A 76 -1.19 5.94 12.17
C GLY A 76 -1.88 4.63 12.54
N GLU A 77 -2.71 4.68 13.58
CA GLU A 77 -3.46 3.53 14.08
C GLU A 77 -4.41 2.95 13.01
N ARG A 78 -5.01 3.81 12.19
CA ARG A 78 -5.94 3.39 11.13
C ARG A 78 -5.22 2.66 10.01
N ALA A 79 -4.16 3.24 9.47
CA ALA A 79 -3.37 2.60 8.43
C ALA A 79 -2.77 1.28 8.94
N SER A 80 -2.26 1.25 10.17
CA SER A 80 -1.72 0.04 10.78
C SER A 80 -2.76 -1.09 10.85
N LYS A 81 -3.98 -0.77 11.30
CA LYS A 81 -5.10 -1.71 11.32
C LYS A 81 -5.51 -2.17 9.92
N GLU A 82 -5.60 -1.26 8.96
CA GLU A 82 -6.00 -1.59 7.58
C GLU A 82 -4.97 -2.47 6.88
N PHE A 83 -3.67 -2.16 6.99
CA PHE A 83 -2.59 -3.03 6.50
C PHE A 83 -2.58 -4.38 7.22
N GLY A 84 -2.79 -4.39 8.54
CA GLY A 84 -2.96 -5.61 9.32
C GLY A 84 -4.10 -6.49 8.79
N ASN A 85 -5.25 -5.90 8.47
CA ASN A 85 -6.40 -6.61 7.90
C ASN A 85 -6.09 -7.16 6.49
N LEU A 86 -5.40 -6.39 5.65
CA LEU A 86 -4.98 -6.86 4.32
C LEU A 86 -4.04 -8.06 4.42
N ILE A 87 -3.13 -8.05 5.39
CA ILE A 87 -2.18 -9.13 5.63
C ILE A 87 -2.88 -10.36 6.22
N HIS A 88 -3.72 -10.17 7.24
CA HIS A 88 -4.46 -11.25 7.89
C HIS A 88 -5.44 -11.95 6.93
N SER A 89 -6.10 -11.20 6.04
CA SER A 89 -7.01 -11.74 5.03
C SER A 89 -6.29 -12.42 3.85
N GLY A 90 -4.96 -12.37 3.79
CA GLY A 90 -4.17 -12.87 2.67
C GLY A 90 -4.29 -12.02 1.41
N ARG A 91 -4.92 -10.84 1.48
CA ARG A 91 -5.00 -9.92 0.34
C ARG A 91 -3.63 -9.35 0.00
N LEU A 92 -2.81 -9.03 1.00
CA LEU A 92 -1.41 -8.65 0.87
C LEU A 92 -0.57 -9.70 1.58
N LEU A 93 0.19 -10.52 0.85
CA LEU A 93 0.99 -11.57 1.48
C LEU A 93 2.21 -10.97 2.18
N ARG A 94 2.61 -11.58 3.30
CA ARG A 94 3.73 -11.11 4.12
C ARG A 94 5.05 -11.00 3.34
N ASP A 95 5.28 -11.85 2.34
CA ASP A 95 6.49 -11.85 1.51
C ASP A 95 6.48 -10.76 0.41
N PHE A 96 5.35 -10.05 0.27
CA PHE A 96 5.15 -9.03 -0.76
C PHE A 96 4.88 -7.64 -0.16
N THR A 97 5.34 -7.41 1.07
CA THR A 97 5.31 -6.11 1.73
C THR A 97 6.48 -6.00 2.71
N ASP A 98 6.89 -4.78 3.01
CA ASP A 98 7.96 -4.44 3.96
C ASP A 98 7.43 -4.11 5.36
N VAL A 99 6.12 -4.27 5.60
CA VAL A 99 5.50 -4.00 6.89
C VAL A 99 4.94 -5.25 7.56
N GLU A 100 5.19 -5.40 8.85
CA GLU A 100 4.65 -6.46 9.69
C GLU A 100 3.79 -5.88 10.81
N PRO A 101 2.49 -6.24 10.89
CA PRO A 101 1.63 -5.76 11.95
C PRO A 101 1.99 -6.43 13.27
N TYR A 102 1.97 -5.66 14.35
CA TYR A 102 2.13 -6.15 15.73
C TYR A 102 1.14 -5.43 16.65
N GLU A 103 0.87 -6.02 17.81
CA GLU A 103 -0.11 -5.51 18.77
C GLU A 103 0.55 -5.10 20.08
N VAL A 104 0.20 -3.90 20.58
CA VAL A 104 0.60 -3.38 21.90
C VAL A 104 -0.63 -2.73 22.52
N ASP A 105 -0.97 -3.11 23.76
CA ASP A 105 -2.11 -2.56 24.50
C ASP A 105 -3.43 -2.53 23.70
N CYS A 106 -3.74 -3.65 23.02
CA CYS A 106 -4.92 -3.80 22.15
C CYS A 106 -4.95 -2.87 20.91
N ARG A 107 -3.82 -2.25 20.56
CA ARG A 107 -3.67 -1.41 19.36
C ARG A 107 -2.70 -2.05 18.38
N ILE A 108 -3.06 -1.98 17.10
CA ILE A 108 -2.25 -2.50 16.00
C ILE A 108 -1.31 -1.40 15.51
N TYR A 109 -0.04 -1.74 15.39
CA TYR A 109 1.03 -0.96 14.78
C TYR A 109 1.68 -1.77 13.67
N VAL A 110 2.63 -1.18 12.95
CA VAL A 110 3.45 -1.89 11.96
C VAL A 110 4.94 -1.64 12.21
N ALA A 111 5.76 -2.66 11.95
CA ALA A 111 7.22 -2.62 11.99
C ALA A 111 7.80 -2.95 10.61
N GLU A 112 9.07 -2.61 10.39
CA GLU A 112 9.82 -3.07 9.22
C GLU A 112 10.05 -4.59 9.30
N ARG A 113 10.02 -5.27 8.16
CA ARG A 113 10.49 -6.66 8.02
C ARG A 113 11.93 -6.74 7.57
#